data_AF-A0A1S1HA58-F1
#
_entry.id   AF-A0A1S1HA58-F1
#
_cell.length_a   1.000
_cell.length_b   1.000
_cell.length_c   1.000
_cell.angle_alpha   90.00
_cell.angle_beta   90.00
_cell.angle_gamma   90.00
#
_symmetry.space_group_name_H-M   'P 1'
#
loop_
_entity.id
_entity.type
_entity.pdbx_description
1 polymer ?
#
loop_
_entity_poly.entity_id
_entity_poly.type
_entity_poly.pdbx_seq_one_letter_code
_entity_poly.pdbx_strand_id
1 'polypeptide(L)'
;MDSRTDIDTDRIDEAVLALLWLNLSTTGTAWKGFDWNAMDRLHERGLISDPARKAKSVHLTDEGMAEAERLFNALFARPRILPRRCESHNPAIAAGSAEMPGASLSPVLPARPTLAASLMA
;
A
#
# COMPACT_ATOMS: atom_id res chain seq x y z
N MET A 1 2.84 12.35 -32.02
CA MET A 1 2.00 12.15 -30.82
C MET A 1 0.79 13.03 -30.96
N ASP A 2 -0.42 12.45 -30.88
CA ASP A 2 -1.69 13.18 -31.01
C ASP A 2 -1.83 14.25 -29.92
N SER A 3 -1.96 15.50 -30.32
CA SER A 3 -2.11 16.69 -29.48
C SER A 3 -3.51 16.85 -28.85
N ARG A 4 -4.27 15.75 -28.72
CA ARG A 4 -5.65 15.72 -28.18
C ARG A 4 -5.76 15.25 -26.74
N THR A 5 -4.70 14.67 -26.21
CA THR A 5 -4.59 14.29 -24.81
C THR A 5 -3.60 15.24 -24.18
N ASP A 6 -4.09 16.16 -23.36
CA ASP A 6 -3.26 16.90 -22.43
C ASP A 6 -2.76 15.90 -21.39
N ILE A 7 -1.54 15.40 -21.62
CA ILE A 7 -0.94 14.36 -20.80
C ILE A 7 -0.22 15.08 -19.66
N ASP A 8 -0.66 14.80 -18.44
CA ASP A 8 0.03 15.22 -17.22
C ASP A 8 1.38 14.48 -17.13
N THR A 9 2.43 15.12 -17.64
CA THR A 9 3.79 14.58 -17.64
C THR A 9 4.35 14.47 -16.22
N ASP A 10 3.89 15.31 -15.30
CA ASP A 10 4.36 15.29 -13.91
C ASP A 10 3.90 14.00 -13.22
N ARG A 11 2.65 13.59 -13.45
CA ARG A 11 2.15 12.28 -12.99
C ARG A 11 2.92 11.11 -13.59
N ILE A 12 3.36 11.22 -14.85
CA ILE A 12 4.17 10.18 -15.47
C ILE A 12 5.52 10.10 -14.76
N ASP A 13 6.15 11.23 -14.47
CA ASP A 13 7.44 11.28 -13.77
C ASP A 13 7.34 10.68 -12.36
N GLU A 14 6.29 11.02 -11.62
CA GLU A 14 6.01 10.45 -10.30
C GLU A 14 5.83 8.93 -10.36
N ALA A 15 5.09 8.44 -11.35
CA ALA A 15 4.90 7.00 -11.55
C ALA A 15 6.21 6.30 -11.93
N VAL A 16 7.02 6.89 -12.82
CA VAL A 16 8.34 6.37 -13.20
C VAL A 16 9.25 6.30 -11.97
N LEU A 17 9.28 7.36 -11.16
CA LEU A 17 10.09 7.40 -9.93
C LEU A 17 9.67 6.30 -8.94
N ALA A 18 8.37 6.12 -8.71
CA ALA A 18 7.84 5.06 -7.87
C ALA A 18 8.21 3.65 -8.39
N LEU A 19 8.17 3.43 -9.71
CA LEU A 19 8.53 2.15 -10.32
C LEU A 19 10.05 1.90 -10.28
N LEU A 20 10.88 2.93 -10.36
CA LEU A 20 12.33 2.81 -10.16
C LEU A 20 12.64 2.32 -8.74
N TRP A 21 11.94 2.83 -7.73
CA TRP A 21 12.08 2.36 -6.35
C TRP A 21 11.60 0.91 -6.16
N LEU A 22 10.49 0.51 -6.80
CA LEU A 22 10.05 -0.90 -6.77
C LEU A 22 11.12 -1.85 -7.33
N ASN A 23 11.76 -1.47 -8.44
CA ASN A 23 12.82 -2.27 -9.04
C ASN A 23 14.05 -2.33 -8.13
N LEU A 24 14.40 -1.21 -7.48
CA LEU A 24 15.50 -1.15 -6.51
C LEU A 24 15.20 -2.03 -5.28
N SER A 25 14.01 -1.96 -4.71
CA SER A 25 13.63 -2.76 -3.54
C SER A 25 13.52 -4.26 -3.84
N THR A 26 13.12 -4.62 -5.06
CA THR A 26 12.95 -6.02 -5.47
C THR A 26 14.24 -6.67 -5.96
N THR A 27 15.03 -5.95 -6.76
CA THR A 27 16.19 -6.52 -7.47
C THR A 27 17.52 -5.87 -7.11
N GLY A 28 17.52 -4.84 -6.28
CA GLY A 28 18.71 -4.05 -5.95
C GLY A 28 19.20 -3.15 -7.09
N THR A 29 18.46 -3.06 -8.20
CA THR A 29 18.86 -2.29 -9.39
C THR A 29 17.65 -1.57 -10.00
N ALA A 30 17.77 -0.26 -10.26
CA ALA A 30 16.74 0.48 -11.00
C ALA A 30 17.08 0.46 -12.50
N TRP A 31 16.20 -0.10 -13.34
CA TRP A 31 16.46 -0.34 -14.75
C TRP A 31 16.06 0.87 -15.62
N LYS A 32 16.89 1.22 -16.60
CA LYS A 32 16.67 2.36 -17.52
C LYS A 32 15.61 2.14 -18.63
N GLY A 33 14.69 1.20 -18.43
CA GLY A 33 13.69 0.83 -19.44
C GLY A 33 12.50 1.78 -19.55
N PHE A 34 12.54 2.91 -18.84
CA PHE A 34 11.48 3.91 -18.80
C PHE A 34 11.68 5.02 -19.84
N ASP A 35 10.68 5.89 -19.99
CA ASP A 35 10.73 7.03 -20.90
C ASP A 35 11.94 7.94 -20.60
N TRP A 36 12.70 8.26 -21.64
CA TRP A 36 13.94 9.04 -21.50
C TRP A 36 13.68 10.47 -21.00
N ASN A 37 12.60 11.10 -21.48
CA ASN A 37 12.27 12.47 -21.09
C ASN A 37 11.84 12.55 -19.63
N ALA A 38 11.14 11.52 -19.13
CA ALA A 38 10.80 11.42 -17.71
C ALA A 38 12.05 11.26 -16.83
N MET A 39 13.00 10.43 -17.24
CA MET A 39 14.27 10.28 -16.51
C MET A 39 15.09 11.57 -16.52
N ASP A 40 15.12 12.29 -17.64
CA ASP A 40 15.85 13.56 -17.75
C ASP A 40 15.29 14.60 -16.78
N ARG A 41 13.95 14.78 -16.72
CA ARG A 41 13.30 15.67 -15.75
C ARG A 41 13.53 15.24 -14.29
N LEU A 42 13.53 13.94 -14.00
CA LEU A 42 13.84 13.43 -12.67
C LEU A 42 15.30 13.70 -12.26
N HIS A 43 16.22 13.68 -13.22
CA HIS A 43 17.62 14.04 -13.02
C HIS A 43 17.80 15.54 -12.81
N GLU A 44 17.10 16.38 -13.58
CA GLU A 44 17.05 17.84 -13.37
C GLU A 44 16.55 18.19 -11.95
N ARG A 45 15.65 17.38 -11.40
CA ARG A 45 15.15 17.49 -10.03
C ARG A 45 16.11 16.94 -8.95
N GLY A 46 17.22 16.31 -9.34
CA GLY A 46 18.21 15.74 -8.41
C GLY A 46 17.78 14.44 -7.71
N LEU A 47 16.69 13.81 -8.15
CA LEU A 47 16.14 12.60 -7.52
C LEU A 47 16.84 11.32 -7.99
N ILE A 48 17.41 11.37 -9.19
CA ILE A 48 18.15 10.26 -9.79
C ILE A 48 19.51 10.73 -10.28
N SER A 49 20.46 9.81 -10.37
CA SER A 49 21.78 10.03 -10.99
C SER A 49 21.65 10.07 -12.51
N ASP A 50 22.65 10.68 -13.18
CA ASP A 50 22.68 10.90 -14.63
C ASP A 50 22.27 9.65 -15.44
N PRO A 51 21.09 9.65 -16.08
CA PRO A 51 20.59 8.54 -16.87
C PRO A 51 21.37 8.35 -18.19
N ALA A 52 22.10 9.39 -18.65
CA ALA A 52 22.94 9.36 -19.86
C ALA A 52 24.20 8.52 -19.72
N ARG A 53 24.51 8.05 -18.51
CA ARG A 53 25.69 7.23 -18.25
C ARG A 53 25.59 5.87 -18.96
N LYS A 54 26.73 5.30 -19.35
CA LYS A 54 26.82 3.97 -20.01
C LYS A 54 26.27 2.80 -19.16
N ALA A 55 25.91 3.03 -17.90
CA ALA A 55 25.36 2.01 -17.03
C ALA A 55 23.99 1.52 -17.54
N LYS A 56 23.67 0.26 -17.21
CA LYS A 56 22.32 -0.29 -17.46
C LYS A 56 21.34 0.07 -16.34
N SER A 57 21.85 0.63 -15.24
CA SER A 57 21.13 0.97 -14.03
C SER A 57 21.27 2.44 -13.68
N VAL A 58 20.22 3.00 -13.10
CA VAL A 58 20.22 4.35 -12.53
C VAL A 58 20.27 4.24 -11.01
N HIS A 59 21.02 5.14 -10.37
CA HIS A 59 21.04 5.24 -8.90
C HIS A 59 20.06 6.32 -8.46
N LEU A 60 19.25 6.01 -7.46
CA LEU A 60 18.44 7.01 -6.75
C LEU A 60 19.32 7.71 -5.70
N THR A 61 19.14 9.02 -5.56
CA THR A 61 19.72 9.77 -4.44
C THR A 61 18.93 9.47 -3.16
N ASP A 62 19.45 9.85 -1.99
CA ASP A 62 18.73 9.63 -0.72
C ASP A 62 17.37 10.34 -0.70
N GLU A 63 17.33 11.56 -1.23
CA GLU A 63 16.11 12.34 -1.44
C GLU A 63 15.17 11.66 -2.44
N GLY A 64 15.71 11.15 -3.55
CA GLY A 64 14.98 10.40 -4.55
C GLY A 64 14.38 9.10 -4.00
N MET A 65 15.08 8.39 -3.13
CA MET A 65 14.58 7.17 -2.49
C MET A 65 13.40 7.47 -1.57
N ALA A 66 13.52 8.48 -0.70
CA ALA A 66 12.46 8.87 0.22
C ALA A 66 11.19 9.32 -0.53
N GLU A 67 11.37 10.13 -1.58
CA GLU A 67 10.26 10.61 -2.39
C GLU A 67 9.64 9.49 -3.22
N ALA A 68 10.45 8.60 -3.79
CA ALA A 68 9.95 7.45 -4.54
C ALA A 68 9.15 6.48 -3.68
N GLU A 69 9.58 6.22 -2.44
CA GLU A 69 8.83 5.41 -1.48
C GLU A 69 7.49 6.07 -1.12
N ARG A 70 7.50 7.39 -0.87
CA ARG A 70 6.28 8.16 -0.59
C ARG A 70 5.29 8.07 -1.76
N LEU A 71 5.76 8.29 -2.98
CA LEU A 71 4.96 8.22 -4.20
C LEU A 71 4.47 6.80 -4.48
N PHE A 72 5.30 5.79 -4.28
CA PHE A 72 4.89 4.39 -4.44
C PHE A 72 3.73 4.04 -3.52
N ASN A 73 3.82 4.45 -2.24
CA ASN A 73 2.73 4.26 -1.30
C ASN A 73 1.48 5.08 -1.67
N ALA A 74 1.65 6.31 -2.16
CA ALA A 74 0.51 7.14 -2.57
C ALA A 74 -0.22 6.61 -3.81
N LEU A 75 0.53 6.08 -4.79
CA LEU A 75 0.01 5.68 -6.10
C LEU A 75 -0.43 4.22 -6.14
N PHE A 76 0.30 3.32 -5.47
CA PHE A 76 0.14 1.87 -5.63
C PHE A 76 -0.23 1.12 -4.34
N ALA A 77 -0.19 1.74 -3.17
CA ALA A 77 -0.65 1.05 -1.96
C ALA A 77 -2.15 0.79 -2.05
N ARG A 78 -2.55 -0.48 -1.93
CA ARG A 78 -3.96 -0.84 -1.83
C ARG A 78 -4.49 -0.38 -0.46
N PRO A 79 -5.60 0.37 -0.40
CA PRO A 79 -6.29 0.53 0.85
C PRO A 79 -6.70 -0.87 1.32
N ARG A 80 -6.26 -1.24 2.52
CA ARG A 80 -6.64 -2.51 3.13
C ARG A 80 -8.15 -2.45 3.36
N ILE A 81 -8.91 -3.03 2.42
CA ILE A 81 -10.31 -3.33 2.63
C ILE A 81 -10.34 -4.30 3.80
N LEU A 82 -10.56 -3.77 5.02
CA LEU A 82 -11.08 -4.59 6.09
C LEU A 82 -12.36 -5.21 5.55
N PRO A 83 -12.61 -6.52 5.78
CA PRO A 83 -13.84 -7.15 5.31
C PRO A 83 -14.99 -6.26 5.76
N ARG A 84 -15.75 -5.72 4.79
CA ARG A 84 -16.96 -4.98 5.07
C ARG A 84 -17.77 -5.90 5.98
N ARG A 85 -17.99 -5.51 7.24
CA ARG A 85 -18.98 -6.18 8.08
C ARG A 85 -20.25 -6.15 7.23
N CYS A 86 -20.80 -7.32 6.89
CA CYS A 86 -22.01 -7.41 6.08
C CYS A 86 -23.07 -6.56 6.78
N GLU A 87 -23.34 -5.38 6.26
CA GLU A 87 -24.54 -4.63 6.60
C GLU A 87 -25.68 -5.40 5.96
N SER A 88 -26.30 -6.28 6.75
CA SER A 88 -27.55 -6.93 6.41
C SER A 88 -28.61 -5.85 6.21
N HIS A 89 -28.73 -5.34 5.00
CA HIS A 89 -29.96 -4.70 4.56
C HIS A 89 -31.00 -5.81 4.37
N ASN A 90 -31.80 -6.05 5.41
CA ASN A 90 -33.10 -6.71 5.28
C ASN A 90 -34.21 -5.65 5.48
N PRO A 91 -34.76 -5.05 4.42
CA PRO A 91 -35.85 -4.10 4.55
C PRO A 91 -37.25 -4.74 4.61
N ALA A 92 -37.39 -6.06 4.83
CA ALA A 92 -38.67 -6.75 4.66
C ALA A 92 -39.28 -7.44 5.90
N ILE A 93 -38.75 -7.28 7.11
CA ILE A 93 -39.43 -7.82 8.32
C ILE A 93 -39.53 -6.75 9.41
N ALA A 94 -40.49 -5.83 9.19
CA ALA A 94 -41.11 -5.05 10.24
C ALA A 94 -42.62 -5.28 10.15
N ALA A 95 -43.12 -6.29 10.86
CA ALA A 95 -44.48 -6.40 11.35
C ALA A 95 -44.61 -7.64 12.23
N GLY A 96 -45.03 -7.49 13.48
CA GLY A 96 -45.51 -8.61 14.27
C GLY A 96 -45.12 -8.57 15.73
N SER A 97 -45.92 -7.84 16.50
CA SER A 97 -46.08 -7.97 17.95
C SER A 97 -46.09 -9.42 18.42
N ALA A 98 -45.36 -9.73 19.49
CA ALA A 98 -45.82 -10.62 20.56
C ALA A 98 -44.81 -10.60 21.71
N GLU A 99 -45.34 -10.39 22.91
CA GLU A 99 -44.74 -10.64 24.21
C GLU A 99 -43.98 -11.98 24.26
N MET A 100 -42.94 -12.06 25.08
CA MET A 100 -42.68 -13.27 25.87
C MET A 100 -42.11 -12.91 27.26
N PRO A 101 -42.58 -13.58 28.32
CA PRO A 101 -42.19 -13.33 29.70
C PRO A 101 -40.88 -14.04 30.06
N GLY A 102 -40.35 -13.66 31.22
CA GLY A 102 -39.02 -14.00 31.70
C GLY A 102 -38.66 -15.49 31.74
N ALA A 103 -37.38 -15.72 31.52
CA ALA A 103 -36.68 -16.90 31.99
C ALA A 103 -35.34 -16.43 32.57
N SER A 104 -35.30 -16.39 33.90
CA SER A 104 -34.10 -16.57 34.70
C SER A 104 -33.30 -17.75 34.16
N LEU A 105 -31.97 -17.67 34.17
CA LEU A 105 -31.07 -18.63 34.83
C LEU A 105 -29.62 -18.14 34.70
N SER A 106 -28.95 -18.14 35.85
CA SER A 106 -27.66 -17.52 36.15
C SER A 106 -26.45 -18.42 35.72
N PRO A 107 -25.19 -18.12 36.14
CA PRO A 107 -23.97 -18.37 35.36
C PRO A 107 -23.33 -19.74 35.63
N VAL A 108 -22.48 -20.20 34.71
CA VAL A 108 -21.50 -21.27 34.99
C VAL A 108 -20.14 -20.89 34.42
N LEU A 109 -19.25 -20.44 35.32
CA LEU A 109 -17.80 -20.64 35.23
C LEU A 109 -17.49 -22.01 35.86
N PRO A 110 -16.49 -22.76 35.38
CA PRO A 110 -15.20 -22.83 36.11
C PRO A 110 -13.98 -22.94 35.15
N ALA A 111 -12.94 -22.13 35.28
CA ALA A 111 -11.77 -22.23 36.18
C ALA A 111 -10.66 -23.25 35.76
N ARG A 112 -9.57 -22.70 35.18
CA ARG A 112 -8.12 -23.04 35.30
C ARG A 112 -7.67 -24.43 34.79
N PRO A 113 -6.36 -24.78 34.64
CA PRO A 113 -5.11 -24.03 34.90
C PRO A 113 -4.08 -24.08 33.74
N THR A 114 -3.18 -23.09 33.66
CA THR A 114 -1.95 -23.21 32.85
C THR A 114 -0.79 -23.58 33.79
N LEU A 115 -0.23 -24.76 33.56
CA LEU A 115 0.91 -25.31 34.28
C LEU A 115 2.21 -24.92 33.57
N ALA A 116 3.23 -24.67 34.39
CA ALA A 116 4.65 -24.98 34.20
C ALA A 116 5.45 -24.32 33.07
N ALA A 117 6.49 -23.56 33.47
CA ALA A 117 7.85 -23.76 32.96
C ALA A 117 8.87 -23.31 34.02
N SER A 118 9.61 -24.30 34.56
CA SER A 118 10.84 -24.21 35.36
C SER A 118 11.89 -23.32 34.68
N LEU A 119 12.64 -22.46 35.37
CA LEU A 119 13.81 -22.72 36.23
C LEU A 119 14.85 -23.67 35.62
N MET A 120 15.97 -23.10 35.15
CA MET A 120 17.31 -23.67 35.29
C MET A 120 18.26 -22.50 35.54
N ALA A 121 18.81 -22.51 36.75
CA ALA A 121 19.99 -21.76 37.18
C ALA A 121 21.24 -22.60 36.90
#